data_AF-A0A973ZDV5-F1
#
_entry.id   AF-A0A973ZDV5-F1
#
_cell.length_a   1.000
_cell.length_b   1.000
_cell.length_c   1.000
_cell.angle_alpha   90.00
_cell.angle_beta   90.00
_cell.angle_gamma   90.00
#
_symmetry.space_group_name_H-M   'P 1'
#
loop_
_entity.id
_entity.type
_entity.pdbx_description
1 polymer ?
#
loop_
_entity_poly.entity_id
_entity_poly.type
_entity_poly.pdbx_seq_one_letter_code
_entity_poly.pdbx_strand_id
1 'polypeptide(L)'
;MRKLRTALTVGALAIVLGGGLAAPVASADSTRPVAPESGVTIQRTWHATVQCHIVRITDNNVVGVDRGTGSGNSKEAAIHDAERNVPVPQGHYKRHCDPKRIW
;
A
#
# COMPACT_ATOMS: atom_id res chain seq x y z
N MET A 1 6.20 7.20 14.35
CA MET A 1 6.04 6.19 15.41
C MET A 1 4.57 5.75 15.47
N ARG A 2 4.31 4.50 15.11
CA ARG A 2 2.97 3.87 15.03
C ARG A 2 2.37 3.79 16.45
N LYS A 3 1.20 4.39 16.67
CA LYS A 3 0.43 4.21 17.90
C LYS A 3 -0.69 3.20 17.62
N LEU A 4 -0.39 1.91 17.84
CA LEU A 4 -1.43 0.92 18.09
C LEU A 4 -1.93 1.12 19.52
N ARG A 5 -3.23 1.35 19.70
CA ARG A 5 -3.88 1.23 21.00
C ARG A 5 -5.09 0.33 20.85
N THR A 6 -4.83 -0.90 21.27
CA THR A 6 -5.71 -2.02 21.61
C THR A 6 -7.05 -1.56 22.16
N ALA A 7 -8.15 -1.97 21.50
CA ALA A 7 -9.51 -1.75 21.98
C ALA A 7 -9.84 -2.78 23.07
N LEU A 8 -10.05 -2.32 24.29
CA LEU A 8 -10.56 -3.11 25.40
C LEU A 8 -12.08 -3.27 25.24
N THR A 9 -12.49 -4.50 24.99
CA THR A 9 -13.87 -4.98 25.10
C THR A 9 -14.28 -4.99 26.58
N VAL A 10 -15.26 -4.16 26.94
CA VAL A 10 -15.99 -4.27 28.21
C VAL A 10 -17.44 -4.52 27.85
N GLY A 11 -17.88 -5.74 28.13
CA GLY A 11 -19.25 -6.20 27.89
C GLY A 11 -20.25 -5.48 28.80
N ALA A 12 -21.43 -5.22 28.25
CA ALA A 12 -22.62 -4.93 29.02
C ALA A 12 -23.61 -6.08 28.76
N LEU A 13 -23.71 -6.98 29.74
CA LEU A 13 -24.74 -8.00 29.81
C LEU A 13 -25.95 -7.37 30.53
N ALA A 14 -27.05 -7.14 29.81
CA ALA A 14 -28.31 -6.71 30.41
C ALA A 14 -29.47 -7.38 29.65
N ILE A 15 -29.79 -8.61 30.03
CA ILE A 15 -30.99 -9.30 29.55
C ILE A 15 -32.05 -9.17 30.64
N VAL A 16 -32.98 -8.23 30.44
CA VAL A 16 -34.19 -8.08 31.24
C VAL A 16 -35.21 -9.11 30.75
N LEU A 17 -35.63 -9.96 31.67
CA LEU A 17 -36.74 -10.90 31.54
C LEU A 17 -38.06 -10.13 31.37
N GLY A 18 -38.67 -10.23 30.19
CA GLY A 18 -40.01 -9.75 29.90
C GLY A 18 -40.73 -10.74 28.99
N GLY A 19 -41.77 -11.38 29.50
CA GLY A 19 -42.53 -12.41 28.82
C GLY A 19 -43.31 -11.92 27.61
N GLY A 20 -43.47 -12.84 26.64
CA GLY A 20 -44.33 -12.66 25.47
C GLY A 20 -44.11 -13.81 24.49
N LEU A 21 -45.07 -14.72 24.42
CA LEU A 21 -45.13 -15.82 23.45
C LEU A 21 -45.22 -15.23 22.02
N ALA A 22 -44.20 -15.47 21.20
CA ALA A 22 -44.27 -15.32 19.74
C ALA A 22 -43.46 -16.43 19.07
N ALA A 23 -44.13 -17.20 18.22
CA ALA A 23 -43.64 -18.39 17.53
C ALA A 23 -42.45 -18.10 16.58
N PRO A 24 -41.61 -19.09 16.27
CA PRO A 24 -40.50 -18.91 15.36
C PRO A 24 -41.02 -18.84 13.91
N VAL A 25 -40.89 -17.69 13.27
CA VAL A 25 -40.92 -17.62 11.79
C VAL A 25 -39.50 -17.80 11.28
N ALA A 26 -39.20 -19.03 10.86
CA ALA A 26 -37.99 -19.31 10.11
C ALA A 26 -38.12 -18.68 8.72
N SER A 27 -37.60 -17.46 8.56
CA SER A 27 -37.30 -16.95 7.23
C SER A 27 -36.07 -17.70 6.72
N ALA A 28 -36.31 -18.71 5.88
CA ALA A 28 -35.28 -19.32 5.06
C ALA A 28 -34.84 -18.28 4.01
N ASP A 29 -33.95 -17.38 4.42
CA ASP A 29 -33.29 -16.47 3.49
C ASP A 29 -32.40 -17.33 2.61
N SER A 30 -32.83 -17.50 1.35
CA SER A 30 -32.06 -18.16 0.31
C SER A 30 -30.88 -17.27 -0.05
N THR A 31 -29.87 -17.23 0.84
CA THR A 31 -28.55 -16.70 0.51
C THR A 31 -27.98 -17.63 -0.56
N ARG A 32 -28.21 -17.26 -1.83
CA ARG A 32 -27.48 -17.83 -2.95
C ARG A 32 -25.98 -17.67 -2.63
N PRO A 33 -25.18 -18.74 -2.67
CA PRO A 33 -23.74 -18.57 -2.61
C PRO A 33 -23.34 -17.71 -3.82
N VAL A 34 -22.90 -16.49 -3.56
CA VAL A 34 -22.12 -15.72 -4.53
C VAL A 34 -20.90 -16.59 -4.83
N ALA A 35 -20.87 -17.16 -6.03
CA ALA A 35 -19.68 -17.86 -6.50
C ALA A 35 -18.49 -16.90 -6.34
N PRO A 36 -17.37 -17.33 -5.74
CA PRO A 36 -16.19 -16.47 -5.70
C PRO A 36 -15.80 -16.20 -7.14
N GLU A 37 -15.99 -14.95 -7.59
CA GLU A 37 -15.45 -14.47 -8.84
C GLU A 37 -13.94 -14.63 -8.75
N SER A 38 -13.47 -15.78 -9.23
CA SER A 38 -12.06 -16.08 -9.40
C SER A 38 -11.59 -15.34 -10.63
N GLY A 39 -11.75 -14.02 -10.61
CA GLY A 39 -11.25 -13.12 -11.64
C GLY A 39 -9.74 -13.12 -11.53
N VAL A 40 -9.08 -13.81 -12.46
CA VAL A 40 -7.65 -13.60 -12.70
C VAL A 40 -7.51 -12.18 -13.26
N THR A 41 -7.41 -11.20 -12.36
CA THR A 41 -7.10 -9.83 -12.72
C THR A 41 -5.65 -9.81 -13.17
N ILE A 42 -5.40 -9.80 -14.48
CA ILE A 42 -4.08 -9.52 -15.03
C ILE A 42 -3.74 -8.08 -14.64
N GLN A 43 -3.03 -7.91 -13.52
CA GLN A 43 -2.53 -6.61 -13.12
C GLN A 43 -1.40 -6.23 -14.07
N ARG A 44 -1.60 -5.13 -14.83
CA ARG A 44 -0.53 -4.54 -15.62
C ARG A 44 0.63 -4.19 -14.69
N THR A 45 1.81 -4.73 -14.98
CA THR A 45 3.05 -4.35 -14.30
C THR A 45 3.71 -3.25 -15.11
N TRP A 46 3.91 -2.10 -14.48
CA TRP A 46 4.67 -0.98 -15.00
C TRP A 46 6.12 -1.11 -14.55
N HIS A 47 7.00 -0.65 -15.41
CA HIS A 47 8.42 -0.50 -15.11
C HIS A 47 8.84 0.94 -15.35
N ALA A 48 9.74 1.44 -14.51
CA ALA A 48 10.31 2.77 -14.67
C ALA A 48 11.82 2.76 -14.47
N THR A 49 12.48 3.68 -15.17
CA THR A 49 13.87 4.06 -14.91
C THR A 49 13.91 5.54 -14.56
N VAL A 50 14.50 5.87 -13.43
CA VAL A 50 14.70 7.24 -12.98
C VAL A 50 16.18 7.57 -12.94
N GLN A 51 16.52 8.84 -13.10
CA GLN A 51 17.85 9.36 -12.91
C GLN A 51 17.81 10.48 -11.88
N CYS A 52 18.65 10.41 -10.85
CA CYS A 52 18.75 11.41 -9.81
C CYS A 52 20.15 12.01 -9.75
N HIS A 53 20.24 13.25 -9.29
CA HIS A 53 21.51 13.85 -8.89
C HIS A 53 21.93 13.28 -7.53
N ILE A 54 23.22 12.93 -7.41
CA ILE A 54 23.83 12.55 -6.13
C ILE A 54 24.52 13.78 -5.56
N VAL A 55 24.07 14.19 -4.38
CA VAL A 55 24.54 15.39 -3.69
C VAL A 55 25.30 14.97 -2.45
N ARG A 56 26.52 15.51 -2.28
CA ARG A 56 27.32 15.29 -1.08
C ARG A 56 26.79 16.17 0.07
N ILE A 57 26.64 15.58 1.25
CA ILE A 57 26.03 16.26 2.42
C ILE A 57 26.92 17.39 2.94
N THR A 58 28.24 17.24 2.88
CA THR A 58 29.20 18.17 3.52
C THR A 58 29.17 19.58 2.95
N ASP A 59 28.94 19.71 1.64
CA ASP A 59 29.03 20.97 0.90
C ASP A 59 27.85 21.21 -0.05
N ASN A 60 26.83 20.35 -0.01
CA ASN A 60 25.66 20.38 -0.91
C ASN A 60 26.02 20.41 -2.40
N ASN A 61 27.19 19.88 -2.76
CA ASN A 61 27.63 19.85 -4.14
C ASN A 61 27.12 18.59 -4.86
N VAL A 62 26.69 18.75 -6.11
CA VAL A 62 26.31 17.62 -6.97
C VAL A 62 27.61 16.95 -7.43
N VAL A 63 27.79 15.68 -7.05
CA VAL A 63 28.99 14.90 -7.41
C VAL A 63 28.77 14.03 -8.65
N GLY A 64 27.52 13.83 -9.06
CA GLY A 64 27.19 13.04 -10.23
C GLY A 64 25.71 12.75 -10.36
N VAL A 65 25.40 11.78 -11.22
CA VAL A 65 24.04 11.30 -11.47
C VAL A 65 24.03 9.78 -11.45
N ASP A 66 23.02 9.21 -10.81
CA ASP A 66 22.83 7.76 -10.74
C ASP A 66 21.41 7.39 -11.15
N ARG A 67 21.23 6.12 -11.52
CA ARG A 67 19.97 5.60 -12.04
C ARG A 67 19.48 4.42 -11.21
N GLY A 68 18.17 4.33 -11.12
CA GLY A 68 17.46 3.24 -10.47
C GLY A 68 16.34 2.75 -11.37
N THR A 69 16.07 1.46 -11.30
CA THR A 69 14.93 0.82 -11.98
C THR A 69 13.97 0.27 -10.96
N GLY A 70 12.68 0.31 -11.27
CA GLY A 70 11.65 -0.19 -10.37
C GLY A 70 10.41 -0.63 -11.13
N SER A 71 9.52 -1.26 -10.38
CA SER A 71 8.28 -1.79 -10.92
C SER A 71 7.10 -1.58 -9.98
N GLY A 72 5.89 -1.60 -10.52
CA GLY A 72 4.68 -1.40 -9.75
C GLY A 72 3.42 -1.70 -10.53
N ASN A 73 2.30 -1.80 -9.84
CA ASN A 73 0.97 -1.98 -10.44
C ASN A 73 0.38 -0.66 -11.00
N SER A 74 1.06 0.47 -10.81
CA SER A 74 0.79 1.75 -11.44
C SER A 74 2.09 2.42 -11.91
N LYS A 75 1.97 3.42 -12.79
CA LYS A 75 3.11 4.23 -13.24
C LYS A 75 3.83 4.88 -12.05
N GLU A 76 3.06 5.47 -11.14
CA GLU A 76 3.56 6.18 -9.97
C GLU A 76 4.26 5.22 -9.01
N ALA A 77 3.71 4.02 -8.81
CA ALA A 77 4.32 2.98 -8.00
C ALA A 77 5.67 2.54 -8.59
N ALA A 78 5.75 2.36 -9.91
CA ALA A 78 6.99 2.00 -10.59
C ALA A 78 8.05 3.11 -10.50
N ILE A 79 7.66 4.38 -10.65
CA ILE A 79 8.57 5.53 -10.49
C ILE A 79 9.11 5.60 -9.06
N HIS A 80 8.22 5.54 -8.06
CA HIS A 80 8.63 5.63 -6.65
C HIS A 80 9.49 4.42 -6.24
N ASP A 81 9.21 3.24 -6.77
CA ASP A 81 10.08 2.08 -6.61
C ASP A 81 11.46 2.29 -7.25
N ALA A 82 11.49 2.81 -8.47
CA ALA A 82 12.73 3.11 -9.17
C ALA A 82 13.58 4.14 -8.42
N GLU A 83 12.95 5.17 -7.85
CA GLU A 83 13.62 6.17 -7.02
C GLU A 83 14.26 5.55 -5.79
N ARG A 84 13.56 4.66 -5.07
CA ARG A 84 14.12 3.96 -3.89
C ARG A 84 15.35 3.14 -4.25
N ASN A 85 15.37 2.55 -5.44
CA ASN A 85 16.44 1.66 -5.90
C ASN A 85 17.66 2.40 -6.48
N VAL A 86 17.64 3.74 -6.53
CA VAL A 86 18.82 4.51 -6.93
C VAL A 86 19.93 4.35 -5.88
N PRO A 87 21.13 3.90 -6.26
CA PRO A 87 22.23 3.77 -5.32
C PRO A 87 22.67 5.14 -4.82
N VAL A 88 22.86 5.27 -3.50
CA VAL A 88 23.37 6.50 -2.88
C VAL A 88 24.51 6.10 -1.92
N PRO A 89 25.76 6.50 -2.22
CA PRO A 89 26.89 6.25 -1.34
C PRO A 89 26.70 6.92 0.03
N GLN A 90 27.38 6.41 1.07
CA GLN A 90 27.37 7.03 2.39
C GLN A 90 27.85 8.49 2.31
N GLY A 91 27.24 9.38 3.11
CA GLY A 91 27.56 10.81 3.10
C GLY A 91 26.93 11.60 1.94
N HIS A 92 26.02 10.96 1.18
CA HIS A 92 25.31 11.58 0.07
C HIS A 92 23.80 11.43 0.22
N TYR A 93 23.04 12.23 -0.53
CA TYR A 93 21.61 12.08 -0.72
C TYR A 93 21.25 12.28 -2.20
N LYS A 94 20.10 11.74 -2.61
CA LYS A 94 19.57 11.92 -3.96
C LYS A 94 18.68 13.16 -4.04
N ARG A 95 18.74 13.90 -5.14
CA ARG A 95 17.89 15.07 -5.45
C ARG A 95 17.56 15.10 -6.94
N HIS A 96 16.51 15.84 -7.32
CA HIS A 96 16.10 16.04 -8.73
C HIS A 96 16.00 14.71 -9.50
N CYS A 97 15.18 13.79 -8.96
CA CYS A 97 14.91 12.52 -9.60
C CYS A 97 13.90 12.70 -10.73
N ASP A 98 14.33 12.44 -11.97
CA ASP A 98 13.47 12.54 -13.14
C ASP A 98 13.26 11.16 -13.78
N PRO A 99 12.02 10.78 -14.12
CA PRO A 99 11.76 9.59 -14.90
C PRO A 99 12.32 9.76 -16.32
N LYS A 100 13.13 8.79 -16.76
CA LYS A 100 13.74 8.76 -18.10
C LYS A 100 13.04 7.79 -19.04
N ARG A 101 12.43 6.73 -18.49
CA ARG A 101 11.68 5.73 -19.27
C ARG A 101 10.61 5.09 -18.40
N ILE A 102 9.42 4.89 -18.97
CA ILE A 102 8.29 4.20 -18.34
C ILE A 102 7.68 3.28 -19.40
N TRP A 103 7.41 2.02 -19.07
CA TRP A 103 6.82 1.03 -19.99
C TRP A 103 5.94 0.01 -19.25
#